data_AF-A0A8S3IF94-F1
#
_entry.id   AF-A0A8S3IF94-F1
#
_cell.length_a   1.000
_cell.length_b   1.000
_cell.length_c   1.000
_cell.angle_alpha   90.00
_cell.angle_beta   90.00
_cell.angle_gamma   90.00
#
_symmetry.space_group_name_H-M   'P 1'
#
loop_
_entity.id
_entity.type
_entity.pdbx_description
1 polymer ?
#
loop_
_entity_poly.entity_id
_entity_poly.type
_entity_poly.pdbx_seq_one_letter_code
_entity_poly.pdbx_strand_id
1 'polypeptide(L)'
;MTLEDQIVQSNPVLEAFGNAKTSRNNNSSRFGKFIRIHFGSSGKIAGADIEVYLLEKARVIFQQPAERNYHIFYQMCSTAFPDIQ
;
A
#
# COMPACT_ATOMS: atom_id res chain seq x y z
N MET A 1 17.70 11.23 -3.98
CA MET A 1 16.76 10.30 -3.34
C MET A 1 17.57 9.36 -2.48
N THR A 2 17.41 9.45 -1.16
CA THR A 2 18.15 8.62 -0.21
C THR A 2 17.50 7.24 -0.09
N LEU A 3 18.12 6.31 0.64
CA LEU A 3 17.53 5.01 0.90
C LEU A 3 16.29 5.14 1.80
N GLU A 4 16.33 6.07 2.75
CA GLU A 4 15.21 6.42 3.62
C GLU A 4 14.02 6.94 2.80
N ASP A 5 14.28 7.82 1.82
CA ASP A 5 13.24 8.31 0.92
C ASP A 5 12.57 7.16 0.16
N GLN A 6 13.36 6.20 -0.36
CA GLN A 6 12.84 5.05 -1.11
C GLN A 6 11.96 4.15 -0.24
N ILE A 7 12.36 3.91 1.02
CA ILE A 7 11.58 3.12 1.97
C ILE A 7 10.21 3.77 2.20
N VAL A 8 10.17 5.09 2.38
CA VAL A 8 8.92 5.83 2.56
C VAL A 8 8.10 5.85 1.27
N GLN A 9 8.73 6.01 0.11
CA GLN A 9 8.06 6.01 -1.20
C GLN A 9 7.46 4.65 -1.59
N SER A 10 7.81 3.56 -0.90
CA SER A 10 7.10 2.29 -1.06
C SER A 10 5.64 2.35 -0.57
N ASN A 11 5.31 3.28 0.35
CA ASN A 11 3.98 3.36 0.95
C ASN A 11 2.90 3.69 -0.08
N PRO A 12 2.99 4.75 -0.91
CA PRO A 12 1.98 5.04 -1.93
C PRO A 12 1.57 3.83 -2.78
N VAL A 13 2.55 3.03 -3.21
CA VAL A 13 2.29 1.81 -4.01
C VAL A 13 1.55 0.78 -3.17
N LEU A 14 2.05 0.45 -1.98
CA LEU A 14 1.42 -0.55 -1.11
C LEU A 14 0.02 -0.13 -0.65
N GLU A 15 -0.21 1.16 -0.42
CA GLU A 15 -1.52 1.69 -0.07
C GLU A 15 -2.49 1.66 -1.26
N ALA A 16 -2.03 1.96 -2.47
CA ALA A 16 -2.86 1.88 -3.66
C ALA A 16 -3.42 0.46 -3.87
N PHE A 17 -2.57 -0.56 -3.72
CA PHE A 17 -2.94 -1.96 -3.96
C PHE A 17 -3.48 -2.70 -2.72
N GLY A 18 -3.24 -2.19 -1.51
CA GLY A 18 -3.51 -2.90 -0.26
C GLY A 18 -4.40 -2.16 0.73
N ASN A 19 -4.70 -0.87 0.51
CA ASN A 19 -5.65 -0.13 1.33
C ASN A 19 -6.99 0.05 0.61
N ALA A 20 -8.05 0.08 1.42
CA ALA A 20 -9.42 0.30 0.95
C ALA A 20 -10.20 1.14 1.96
N LYS A 21 -11.30 1.75 1.49
CA LYS A 21 -12.26 2.40 2.38
C LYS A 21 -13.16 1.36 3.06
N THR A 22 -13.17 1.35 4.38
CA THR A 22 -14.08 0.57 5.21
C THR A 22 -15.12 1.48 5.88
N SER A 23 -16.04 0.89 6.63
CA SER A 23 -17.02 1.66 7.41
C SER A 23 -16.39 2.55 8.49
N ARG A 24 -15.18 2.22 8.97
CA ARG A 24 -14.52 2.92 10.10
C ARG A 24 -13.30 3.74 9.68
N ASN A 25 -12.68 3.44 8.56
CA ASN A 25 -11.47 4.11 8.10
C ASN A 25 -11.44 4.22 6.57
N ASN A 26 -11.23 5.43 6.06
CA ASN A 26 -11.20 5.71 4.63
C ASN A 26 -9.94 5.19 3.91
N ASN A 27 -8.86 4.92 4.65
CA ASN A 27 -7.60 4.39 4.15
C ASN A 27 -7.13 3.21 5.01
N SER A 28 -7.98 2.19 5.16
CA SER A 28 -7.67 1.03 5.99
C SER A 28 -6.76 0.06 5.24
N SER A 29 -5.60 -0.29 5.80
CA SER A 29 -4.81 -1.41 5.31
C SER A 29 -5.56 -2.72 5.48
N ARG A 30 -5.59 -3.52 4.42
CA ARG A 30 -6.22 -4.85 4.39
C ARG A 30 -5.17 -5.96 4.21
N PHE A 31 -3.97 -5.70 4.71
CA PHE A 31 -2.84 -6.61 4.80
C PHE A 31 -1.99 -6.22 6.02
N GLY A 32 -1.26 -7.18 6.57
CA GLY A 32 -0.19 -6.92 7.52
C GLY A 32 1.10 -6.56 6.78
N LYS A 33 1.78 -5.52 7.23
CA LYS A 33 3.07 -5.06 6.68
C LYS A 33 4.14 -5.19 7.76
N PHE A 34 5.14 -6.02 7.53
CA PHE A 34 6.34 -6.08 8.36
C PHE A 34 7.52 -5.49 7.60
N ILE A 35 8.10 -4.42 8.13
CA ILE A 35 9.25 -3.75 7.51
C ILE A 35 10.47 -4.05 8.35
N ARG A 36 11.49 -4.65 7.74
CA ARG A 36 12.82 -4.82 8.35
C ARG A 36 13.73 -3.71 7.85
N ILE A 37 14.35 -2.98 8.77
CA ILE A 37 15.36 -1.97 8.46
C ILE A 37 16.72 -2.54 8.86
N HIS A 38 17.64 -2.62 7.89
CA HIS A 38 18.99 -3.13 8.09
C HIS A 38 19.94 -1.98 8.37
N PHE A 39 20.71 -2.09 9.44
CA PHE A 39 21.73 -1.13 9.81
C PHE A 39 23.13 -1.71 9.55
N GLY A 40 24.01 -0.92 8.95
CA GLY A 40 25.41 -1.28 8.78
C GLY A 40 26.18 -1.14 10.09
N SER A 41 27.45 -1.55 10.09
CA SER A 41 28.35 -1.49 11.27
C SER A 41 28.54 -0.07 11.84
N SER A 42 28.32 0.97 11.04
CA SER A 42 28.38 2.37 11.47
C SER A 42 27.05 2.91 12.04
N GLY A 43 26.02 2.06 12.15
CA GLY A 43 24.68 2.45 12.62
C GLY A 43 23.84 3.22 11.60
N LYS A 44 24.32 3.35 10.36
CA LYS A 44 23.56 3.95 9.25
C LYS A 44 22.67 2.92 8.57
N ILE A 45 21.55 3.37 8.00
CA ILE A 45 20.64 2.50 7.24
C ILE A 45 21.40 1.97 6.01
N ALA A 46 21.46 0.65 5.89
CA ALA A 46 22.15 -0.07 4.84
C ALA A 46 21.19 -0.79 3.88
N GLY A 47 19.94 -1.00 4.30
CA GLY A 47 18.91 -1.63 3.47
C GLY A 47 17.57 -1.69 4.19
N ALA A 48 16.54 -2.13 3.47
CA ALA A 48 15.27 -2.52 4.05
C ALA A 48 14.58 -3.56 3.17
N ASP A 49 13.71 -4.36 3.78
CA ASP A 49 12.83 -5.27 3.06
C ASP A 49 11.43 -5.28 3.71
N ILE A 50 10.42 -5.67 2.93
CA ILE A 50 9.03 -5.65 3.34
C ILE A 50 8.43 -7.04 3.12
N GLU A 51 7.91 -7.62 4.17
CA GLU A 51 7.10 -8.84 4.12
C GLU A 51 5.62 -8.49 4.30
N VAL A 52 4.79 -9.05 3.41
CA VAL A 52 3.35 -8.80 3.37
C VAL A 52 2.60 -10.06 3.81
N TYR A 53 1.64 -9.86 4.72
CA TYR A 53 0.88 -10.94 5.34
C TYR A 53 -0.61 -10.73 5.15
N LEU A 54 -1.37 -11.82 5.01
CA LEU A 54 -2.83 -11.85 5.16
C LEU A 54 -3.58 -10.75 4.37
N LEU A 55 -3.25 -10.58 3.09
CA LEU A 55 -4.05 -9.74 2.20
C LEU A 55 -5.50 -10.26 2.16
N GLU A 56 -6.48 -9.38 2.39
CA GLU A 56 -7.91 -9.69 2.31
C GLU A 56 -8.37 -9.90 0.85
N LYS A 57 -7.95 -11.02 0.25
CA LYS A 57 -8.19 -11.34 -1.17
C LYS A 57 -9.67 -11.29 -1.57
N ALA A 58 -10.59 -11.63 -0.66
CA ALA A 58 -12.03 -11.59 -0.92
C ALA A 58 -12.54 -10.19 -1.32
N ARG A 59 -11.88 -9.12 -0.82
CA ARG A 59 -12.27 -7.73 -1.13
C ARG A 59 -12.17 -7.40 -2.62
N VAL A 60 -11.32 -8.11 -3.37
CA VAL A 60 -11.16 -7.89 -4.82
C VAL A 60 -12.47 -8.08 -5.56
N ILE A 61 -13.29 -9.06 -5.14
CA ILE A 61 -14.52 -9.44 -5.85
C ILE A 61 -15.81 -9.07 -5.11
N PHE A 62 -15.70 -8.64 -3.84
CA PHE A 62 -16.87 -8.33 -3.01
C PHE A 62 -16.60 -7.18 -2.04
N GLN A 63 -17.56 -6.28 -1.88
CA GLN A 63 -17.52 -5.20 -0.90
C GLN A 63 -18.86 -5.08 -0.18
N GLN A 64 -18.83 -4.83 1.13
CA GLN A 64 -20.04 -4.54 1.91
C GLN A 64 -20.61 -3.16 1.51
N PRO A 65 -21.91 -2.90 1.76
CA PRO A 65 -22.48 -1.57 1.59
C PRO A 65 -21.65 -0.50 2.31
N ALA A 66 -21.45 0.63 1.64
CA ALA A 66 -20.59 1.72 2.10
C ALA A 66 -19.09 1.38 2.25
N GLU A 67 -18.61 0.23 1.80
CA GLU A 67 -17.17 -0.03 1.64
C GLU A 67 -16.75 0.10 0.17
N ARG A 68 -15.43 0.19 -0.06
CA ARG A 68 -14.85 0.20 -1.41
C ARG A 68 -13.87 -0.95 -1.60
N ASN A 69 -13.53 -1.19 -2.86
CA ASN A 69 -12.41 -2.04 -3.25
C ASN A 69 -11.07 -1.31 -2.97
N TYR A 70 -9.94 -1.92 -3.32
CA TYR A 70 -8.63 -1.29 -3.23
C TYR A 70 -8.55 0.00 -4.04
N HIS A 71 -7.81 0.99 -3.54
CA HIS A 71 -7.76 2.34 -4.14
C HIS A 71 -7.32 2.34 -5.59
N ILE A 72 -6.41 1.43 -5.98
CA ILE A 72 -5.87 1.34 -7.33
C ILE A 72 -6.95 1.24 -8.40
N PHE A 73 -8.04 0.52 -8.15
CA PHE A 73 -9.14 0.39 -9.12
C PHE A 73 -9.80 1.73 -9.42
N TYR A 74 -9.95 2.58 -8.41
CA TYR A 74 -10.54 3.92 -8.58
C TYR A 74 -9.53 4.91 -9.15
N GLN A 75 -8.24 4.78 -8.81
CA GLN A 75 -7.17 5.61 -9.34
C GLN A 75 -6.96 5.38 -10.84
N MET A 76 -6.96 4.12 -11.29
CA MET A 76 -6.85 3.76 -12.72
C MET A 76 -8.06 4.24 -13.53
N CYS A 77 -9.27 4.17 -12.95
CA CYS A 77 -10.48 4.69 -13.60
C CYS A 77 -10.64 6.22 -13.47
N SER A 78 -9.69 6.91 -12.84
CA SER A 78 -9.74 8.36 -12.71
C SER A 78 -9.22 9.04 -13.97
N THR A 79 -9.71 10.25 -14.25
CA THR A 79 -9.23 11.07 -15.38
C THR A 79 -7.85 11.68 -15.14
N ALA A 80 -7.22 11.41 -13.99
CA ALA A 80 -5.90 11.95 -13.67
C ALA A 80 -4.78 11.34 -14.52
N PHE A 81 -5.00 10.15 -15.10
CA PHE A 81 -4.05 9.45 -15.97
C PHE A 81 -4.74 9.05 -17.29
N PRO A 82 -4.89 9.99 -18.24
CA PRO A 82 -5.67 9.77 -19.46
C PRO A 82 -5.14 8.62 -20.33
N ASP A 83 -3.82 8.38 -20.33
CA ASP A 83 -3.18 7.34 -21.14
C ASP A 83 -3.42 5.91 -20.63
N ILE A 84 -4.02 5.77 -19.44
CA ILE A 84 -4.30 4.47 -18.79
C ILE A 84 -5.75 4.01 -19.06
N GLN A 85 -6.62 4.88 -19.61
CA GLN A 85 -8.00 4.54 -20.01
C GLN A 85 -8.09 4.14 -21.49
#